data_AF-A0A094FHG6-F1
#
_entry.id   AF-A0A094FHG6-F1
#
_cell.length_a   1.000
_cell.length_b   1.000
_cell.length_c   1.000
_cell.angle_alpha   90.00
_cell.angle_beta   90.00
_cell.angle_gamma   90.00
#
_symmetry.space_group_name_H-M   'P 1'
#
loop_
_entity.id
_entity.type
_entity.pdbx_description
1 polymer ?
#
loop_
_entity_poly.entity_id
_entity_poly.type
_entity_poly.pdbx_seq_one_letter_code
_entity_poly.pdbx_strand_id
1 'polypeptide(L)'
;MSSPPSKDLTHFLTIPWCAALLTAPTTTLLPTPSRVPKSSTEDSFFALTLRTGETVPYMLSFSSPRAASASSSPAAGKVEGKVEGKTETIEQVSTLFALGPGVNGYPATAHGGVTAALFDEAMGVCMMRVRASAAAAAAAAAAAAAAAAEDPKNPPPGQGGVDIVTASLTVDFVRRVVTPGVVVVRVW
;
A
#
# COMPACT_ATOMS: atom_id res chain seq x y z
N MET A 1 -2.54 -14.20 24.10
CA MET A 1 -1.64 -13.03 24.28
C MET A 1 -1.34 -12.50 22.89
N SER A 2 -1.74 -11.27 22.53
CA SER A 2 -1.44 -10.74 21.20
C SER A 2 0.07 -10.47 21.10
N SER A 3 0.64 -10.67 19.91
CA SER A 3 2.04 -10.28 19.63
C SER A 3 2.27 -8.81 19.99
N PRO A 4 3.44 -8.41 20.52
CA PRO A 4 3.74 -7.00 20.75
C PRO A 4 3.66 -6.21 19.44
N PRO A 5 3.23 -4.94 19.48
CA PRO A 5 3.18 -4.09 18.30
C PRO A 5 4.57 -3.94 17.68
N SER A 6 4.63 -3.84 16.35
CA SER A 6 5.91 -3.62 15.66
C SER A 6 6.54 -2.29 16.10
N LYS A 7 7.86 -2.17 15.94
CA LYS A 7 8.58 -0.91 16.22
C LYS A 7 8.04 0.24 15.37
N ASP A 8 7.66 -0.04 14.11
CA ASP A 8 7.04 0.93 13.21
C ASP A 8 5.69 1.42 13.72
N LEU A 9 4.80 0.50 14.12
CA LEU A 9 3.50 0.87 14.70
C LEU A 9 3.66 1.69 15.97
N THR A 10 4.55 1.25 16.86
CA THR A 10 4.84 1.97 18.11
C THR A 10 5.31 3.40 17.83
N HIS A 11 6.24 3.59 16.87
CA HIS A 11 6.71 4.91 16.49
C HIS A 11 5.57 5.80 15.95
N PHE A 12 4.80 5.32 14.96
CA PHE A 12 3.77 6.14 14.34
C PHE A 12 2.59 6.44 15.28
N LEU A 13 2.30 5.59 16.27
CA LEU A 13 1.33 5.90 17.32
C LEU A 13 1.75 7.05 18.24
N THR A 14 3.05 7.40 18.31
CA THR A 14 3.50 8.59 19.06
C THR A 14 3.19 9.91 18.35
N ILE A 15 2.82 9.87 17.06
CA ILE A 15 2.55 11.06 16.24
C ILE A 15 1.03 11.21 16.09
N PRO A 16 0.40 12.29 16.62
CA PRO A 16 -1.06 12.36 16.74
C PRO A 16 -1.84 12.15 15.44
N TRP A 17 -1.40 12.74 14.33
CA TRP A 17 -2.10 12.59 13.05
C TRP A 17 -1.91 11.20 12.42
N CYS A 18 -0.77 10.54 12.67
CA CYS A 18 -0.57 9.15 12.26
C CYS A 18 -1.42 8.22 13.11
N ALA A 19 -1.44 8.43 14.44
CA ALA A 19 -2.24 7.64 15.36
C ALA A 19 -3.72 7.68 14.97
N ALA A 20 -4.27 8.86 14.64
CA ALA A 20 -5.64 9.00 14.18
C ALA A 20 -5.96 8.16 12.92
N LEU A 21 -5.01 8.01 11.99
CA LEU A 21 -5.17 7.15 10.83
C LEU A 21 -5.11 5.66 11.20
N LEU A 22 -4.17 5.29 12.09
CA LEU A 22 -3.88 3.90 12.45
C LEU A 22 -4.88 3.29 13.43
N THR A 23 -5.54 4.10 14.26
CA THR A 23 -6.55 3.65 15.23
C THR A 23 -7.98 3.77 14.71
N ALA A 24 -8.18 4.31 13.51
CA ALA A 24 -9.50 4.34 12.88
C ALA A 24 -10.03 2.89 12.73
N PRO A 25 -11.31 2.63 13.04
CA PRO A 25 -11.86 1.27 13.05
C PRO A 25 -11.92 0.64 11.65
N THR A 26 -11.77 1.45 10.61
CA THR A 26 -11.76 1.02 9.20
C THR A 26 -10.35 0.78 8.67
N THR A 27 -9.31 0.97 9.50
CA THR A 27 -7.92 0.79 9.11
C THR A 27 -7.46 -0.64 9.34
N THR A 28 -6.89 -1.25 8.30
CA THR A 28 -6.27 -2.58 8.38
C THR A 28 -4.79 -2.47 8.07
N LEU A 29 -3.92 -2.87 9.01
CA LEU A 29 -2.47 -2.88 8.80
C LEU A 29 -2.08 -3.90 7.74
N LEU A 30 -1.11 -3.53 6.90
CA LEU A 30 -0.60 -4.37 5.82
C LEU A 30 0.85 -4.79 6.10
N PRO A 31 1.25 -6.00 5.70
CA PRO A 31 2.64 -6.41 5.77
C PRO A 31 3.51 -5.55 4.83
N THR A 32 4.75 -5.30 5.24
CA THR A 32 5.78 -4.58 4.47
C THR A 32 6.97 -5.51 4.19
N PRO A 33 6.82 -6.53 3.33
CA PRO A 33 7.86 -7.54 3.11
C PRO A 33 9.15 -6.95 2.51
N SER A 34 9.05 -5.82 1.80
CA SER A 34 10.20 -5.04 1.29
C SER A 34 11.12 -4.49 2.36
N ARG A 35 10.70 -4.50 3.62
CA ARG A 35 11.54 -4.13 4.77
C ARG A 35 12.27 -5.31 5.39
N VAL A 36 12.04 -6.53 4.91
CA VAL A 36 12.70 -7.75 5.39
C VAL A 36 13.78 -8.16 4.38
N PRO A 37 15.07 -8.22 4.78
CA PRO A 37 16.12 -8.69 3.89
C PRO A 37 15.87 -10.12 3.41
N LYS A 38 16.07 -10.36 2.12
CA LYS A 38 15.84 -11.64 1.47
C LYS A 38 17.14 -12.20 0.92
N SER A 39 17.27 -13.52 0.87
CA SER A 39 18.45 -14.20 0.29
C SER A 39 18.60 -13.93 -1.20
N SER A 40 17.50 -13.69 -1.93
CA SER A 40 17.49 -13.28 -3.34
C SER A 40 17.97 -11.84 -3.56
N THR A 41 18.23 -11.08 -2.50
CA THR A 41 18.64 -9.67 -2.51
C THR A 41 17.61 -8.68 -3.05
N GLU A 42 16.43 -9.14 -3.47
CA GLU A 42 15.32 -8.25 -3.79
C GLU A 42 14.98 -7.37 -2.57
N ASP A 43 14.44 -6.18 -2.84
CA ASP A 43 14.11 -5.16 -1.85
C ASP A 43 15.28 -4.62 -1.00
N SER A 44 16.54 -5.00 -1.29
CA SER A 44 17.71 -4.52 -0.53
C SER A 44 17.77 -3.00 -0.39
N PHE A 45 17.26 -2.26 -1.38
CA PHE A 45 17.16 -0.80 -1.33
C PHE A 45 16.33 -0.31 -0.12
N PHE A 46 15.15 -0.91 0.14
CA PHE A 46 14.30 -0.55 1.29
C PHE A 46 14.64 -1.31 2.57
N ALA A 47 15.05 -2.58 2.44
CA ALA A 47 15.35 -3.47 3.57
C ALA A 47 16.68 -3.13 4.25
N LEU A 48 17.65 -2.60 3.50
CA LEU A 48 19.01 -2.34 3.98
C LEU A 48 19.40 -0.87 3.78
N THR A 49 19.46 -0.38 2.54
CA THR A 49 20.01 0.95 2.22
C THR A 49 19.22 2.09 2.86
N LEU A 50 17.90 2.05 2.74
CA LEU A 50 17.00 3.04 3.34
C LEU A 50 16.54 2.66 4.76
N ARG A 51 17.07 1.58 5.36
CA ARG A 51 16.72 1.14 6.71
C ARG A 51 17.79 1.51 7.73
N THR A 52 18.10 2.80 7.84
CA THR A 52 19.03 3.31 8.86
C THR A 52 18.35 4.36 9.74
N GLY A 53 19.00 4.73 10.85
CA GLY A 53 18.52 5.79 11.73
C GLY A 53 18.40 7.16 11.04
N GLU A 54 19.22 7.39 10.01
CA GLU A 54 19.30 8.67 9.30
C GLU A 54 18.53 8.70 7.98
N THR A 55 18.09 7.54 7.44
CA THR A 55 17.38 7.46 6.15
C THR A 55 15.87 7.32 6.32
N VAL A 56 15.33 6.10 6.20
CA VAL A 56 13.90 5.80 6.43
C VAL A 56 13.80 4.81 7.59
N PRO A 57 13.95 5.26 8.86
CA PRO A 57 14.00 4.36 10.01
C PRO A 57 12.69 3.60 10.24
N TYR A 58 11.55 4.21 9.95
CA TYR A 58 10.22 3.61 10.16
C TYR A 58 9.36 3.65 8.90
N MET A 59 8.69 2.55 8.63
CA MET A 59 7.78 2.39 7.49
C MET A 59 6.60 1.50 7.88
N LEU A 60 5.38 1.97 7.62
CA LEU A 60 4.16 1.22 7.95
C LEU A 60 3.09 1.42 6.88
N SER A 61 2.58 0.33 6.33
CA SER A 61 1.50 0.34 5.35
C SER A 61 0.18 -0.08 5.99
N PHE A 62 -0.92 0.51 5.53
CA PHE A 62 -2.26 0.17 5.94
C PHE A 62 -3.26 0.43 4.80
N SER A 63 -4.42 -0.22 4.88
CA SER A 63 -5.55 0.02 3.98
C SER A 63 -6.67 0.69 4.76
N SER A 64 -7.43 1.56 4.08
CA SER A 64 -8.65 2.17 4.61
C SER A 64 -9.62 2.47 3.47
N PRO A 65 -10.94 2.47 3.71
CA PRO A 65 -11.93 2.92 2.73
C PRO A 65 -11.72 4.39 2.35
N ARG A 66 -11.95 4.69 1.08
CA ARG A 66 -11.99 6.04 0.51
C ARG A 66 -13.30 6.19 -0.26
N ALA A 67 -13.98 7.32 -0.10
CA ALA A 67 -15.11 7.64 -0.97
C ALA A 67 -14.61 7.72 -2.43
N ALA A 68 -15.22 6.97 -3.33
CA ALA A 68 -15.04 7.15 -4.75
C ALA A 68 -15.55 8.56 -5.08
N SER A 69 -14.64 9.52 -5.22
CA SER A 69 -15.01 10.79 -5.81
C SER A 69 -15.45 10.50 -7.23
N ALA A 70 -16.62 11.01 -7.63
CA ALA A 70 -17.07 11.04 -9.02
C ALA A 70 -16.15 11.96 -9.83
N SER A 71 -14.91 11.53 -10.06
CA SER A 71 -13.89 12.24 -10.82
C SER A 71 -13.78 11.59 -12.18
N SER A 72 -14.53 12.17 -13.12
CA SER A 72 -14.48 12.06 -14.57
C SER A 72 -13.22 11.39 -15.15
N SER A 73 -13.36 10.14 -15.61
CA SER A 73 -12.69 9.72 -16.84
C SER A 73 -13.42 10.36 -18.03
N PRO A 74 -12.77 11.04 -18.99
CA PRO A 74 -13.41 11.54 -20.19
C PRO A 74 -13.58 10.44 -21.25
N ALA A 75 -14.02 9.25 -20.85
CA ALA A 75 -14.14 8.10 -21.75
C ALA A 75 -15.23 7.11 -21.31
N ALA A 76 -16.48 7.57 -21.22
CA ALA A 76 -17.66 6.72 -21.38
C ALA A 76 -18.89 7.61 -21.60
N GLY A 77 -19.68 7.29 -22.61
CA GLY A 77 -20.85 8.06 -23.02
C GLY A 77 -21.86 8.24 -21.88
N LYS A 78 -22.48 9.42 -21.83
CA LYS A 78 -23.58 9.76 -20.94
C LYS A 78 -24.72 8.76 -21.13
N VAL A 79 -25.07 8.03 -20.08
CA VAL A 79 -26.42 7.47 -19.90
C VAL A 79 -26.97 8.10 -18.63
N GLU A 80 -27.91 9.01 -18.79
CA GLU A 80 -28.62 9.66 -17.70
C GLU A 80 -29.62 8.66 -17.10
N GLY A 81 -29.30 8.13 -15.93
CA GLY A 81 -30.19 7.35 -15.09
C GLY A 81 -30.00 7.79 -13.64
N LYS A 82 -31.06 8.28 -13.01
CA LYS A 82 -31.09 8.71 -11.61
C LYS A 82 -30.97 7.47 -10.72
N VAL A 83 -29.76 7.14 -10.26
CA VAL A 83 -29.50 6.07 -9.29
C VAL A 83 -29.31 6.69 -7.92
N GLU A 84 -30.12 6.27 -6.95
CA GLU A 84 -29.97 6.59 -5.53
C GLU A 84 -28.56 6.19 -5.07
N GLY A 85 -27.71 7.19 -4.85
CA GLY A 85 -26.27 7.03 -4.79
C GLY A 85 -25.80 6.32 -3.52
N LYS A 86 -25.62 5.00 -3.59
CA LYS A 86 -24.68 4.30 -2.72
C LYS A 86 -23.30 4.91 -3.00
N THR A 87 -22.75 5.68 -2.07
CA THR A 87 -21.37 6.18 -2.18
C THR A 87 -20.46 4.97 -2.32
N GLU A 88 -19.98 4.71 -3.54
CA GLU A 88 -19.03 3.64 -3.76
C GLU A 88 -17.76 3.98 -2.99
N THR A 89 -17.26 3.02 -2.22
CA THR A 89 -16.01 3.16 -1.49
C THR A 89 -14.97 2.28 -2.14
N ILE A 90 -13.84 2.87 -2.51
CA ILE A 90 -12.66 2.13 -3.00
C ILE A 90 -11.70 1.90 -1.84
N GLU A 91 -10.93 0.81 -1.90
CA GLU A 91 -9.85 0.55 -0.95
C GLU A 91 -8.65 1.45 -1.30
N GLN A 92 -8.21 2.28 -0.35
CA GLN A 92 -6.99 3.06 -0.47
C GLN A 92 -5.88 2.38 0.34
N VAL A 93 -4.72 2.19 -0.27
CA VAL A 93 -3.49 1.77 0.43
C VAL A 93 -2.66 3.01 0.75
N SER A 94 -2.23 3.12 2.00
CA SER A 94 -1.42 4.24 2.49
C SER A 94 -0.17 3.71 3.15
N THR A 95 0.97 4.36 2.90
CA THR A 95 2.25 4.02 3.53
C THR A 95 2.82 5.26 4.21
N LEU A 96 3.07 5.12 5.51
CA LEU A 96 3.77 6.11 6.32
C LEU A 96 5.27 5.87 6.25
N PHE A 97 6.03 6.94 6.04
CA PHE A 97 7.48 6.94 6.06
C PHE A 97 8.00 8.02 7.00
N ALA A 98 8.83 7.63 7.98
CA ALA A 98 9.64 8.58 8.73
C ALA A 98 10.94 8.83 7.96
N LEU A 99 11.26 10.08 7.68
CA LEU A 99 12.41 10.51 6.88
C LEU A 99 13.42 11.25 7.76
N GLY A 100 14.68 10.81 7.73
CA GLY A 100 15.82 11.48 8.36
C GLY A 100 16.59 12.38 7.37
N PRO A 101 17.68 13.03 7.82
CA PRO A 101 18.49 13.92 6.99
C PRO A 101 19.39 13.18 5.98
N GLY A 102 19.60 11.88 6.15
CA GLY A 102 20.42 11.04 5.27
C GLY A 102 19.82 10.81 3.87
N VAL A 103 18.58 11.24 3.63
CA VAL A 103 17.94 11.20 2.31
C VAL A 103 17.90 12.56 1.62
N ASN A 104 18.65 13.55 2.11
CA ASN A 104 18.62 14.90 1.57
C ASN A 104 19.26 15.01 0.19
N GLY A 105 18.59 15.71 -0.74
CA GLY A 105 19.18 16.19 -1.99
C GLY A 105 19.52 17.69 -1.96
N TYR A 106 18.94 18.41 -1.00
CA TYR A 106 19.16 19.83 -0.72
C TYR A 106 18.98 20.05 0.80
N PRO A 107 19.50 21.13 1.42
CA PRO A 107 19.30 21.37 2.85
C PRO A 107 17.85 21.19 3.31
N ALA A 108 17.67 20.31 4.30
CA ALA A 108 16.38 19.94 4.90
C ALA A 108 15.29 19.54 3.87
N THR A 109 15.70 18.94 2.75
CA THR A 109 14.81 18.53 1.65
C THR A 109 15.20 17.16 1.11
N ALA A 110 14.27 16.22 1.12
CA ALA A 110 14.49 14.88 0.57
C ALA A 110 14.86 14.94 -0.92
N HIS A 111 15.78 14.08 -1.35
CA HIS A 111 16.18 13.93 -2.73
C HIS A 111 14.99 13.45 -3.58
N GLY A 112 14.78 14.04 -4.76
CA GLY A 112 13.63 13.70 -5.61
C GLY A 112 13.56 12.20 -5.98
N GLY A 113 14.72 11.57 -6.19
CA GLY A 113 14.82 10.12 -6.40
C GLY A 113 14.33 9.27 -5.21
N VAL A 114 14.54 9.73 -3.97
CA VAL A 114 13.99 9.05 -2.79
C VAL A 114 12.47 9.20 -2.77
N THR A 115 11.96 10.41 -3.00
CA THR A 115 10.50 10.63 -3.10
C THR A 115 9.86 9.74 -4.17
N ALA A 116 10.48 9.61 -5.35
CA ALA A 116 9.99 8.71 -6.40
C ALA A 116 9.99 7.25 -5.93
N ALA A 117 11.03 6.80 -5.24
CA ALA A 117 11.08 5.46 -4.68
C ALA A 117 10.00 5.19 -3.60
N LEU A 118 9.63 6.19 -2.79
CA LEU A 118 8.52 6.04 -1.82
C LEU A 118 7.19 5.78 -2.54
N PHE A 119 6.97 6.41 -3.70
CA PHE A 119 5.80 6.14 -4.53
C PHE A 119 5.85 4.75 -5.15
N ASP A 120 7.00 4.34 -5.71
CA ASP A 120 7.21 2.99 -6.26
C ASP A 120 6.87 1.91 -5.21
N GLU A 121 7.43 2.05 -4.02
CA GLU A 121 7.21 1.13 -2.90
C GLU A 121 5.73 1.08 -2.46
N ALA A 122 5.08 2.23 -2.28
CA ALA A 122 3.68 2.28 -1.87
C ALA A 122 2.74 1.66 -2.93
N MET A 123 3.03 1.84 -4.22
CA MET A 123 2.27 1.20 -5.30
C MET A 123 2.52 -0.31 -5.33
N GLY A 124 3.74 -0.77 -5.09
CA GLY A 124 4.04 -2.20 -4.94
C GLY A 124 3.18 -2.84 -3.85
N VAL A 125 3.11 -2.23 -2.67
CA VAL A 125 2.23 -2.70 -1.57
C VAL A 125 0.76 -2.69 -1.98
N CYS A 126 0.31 -1.65 -2.70
CA CYS A 126 -1.05 -1.59 -3.23
C CYS A 126 -1.36 -2.76 -4.17
N MET A 127 -0.47 -3.04 -5.13
CA MET A 127 -0.64 -4.14 -6.08
C MET A 127 -0.63 -5.51 -5.39
N MET A 128 0.22 -5.70 -4.38
CA MET A 128 0.19 -6.90 -3.54
C MET A 128 -1.16 -7.05 -2.83
N ARG A 129 -1.71 -5.95 -2.28
CA ARG A 129 -3.01 -5.95 -1.61
C ARG A 129 -4.15 -6.29 -2.57
N VAL A 130 -4.19 -5.67 -3.75
CA VAL A 130 -5.20 -5.93 -4.78
C VAL A 130 -5.18 -7.41 -5.19
N ARG A 131 -4.00 -7.99 -5.40
CA ARG A 131 -3.88 -9.42 -5.73
C ARG A 131 -4.33 -10.33 -4.59
N ALA A 132 -3.96 -10.02 -3.35
CA ALA A 132 -4.39 -10.80 -2.20
C ALA A 132 -5.92 -10.78 -2.04
N SER A 133 -6.55 -9.61 -2.23
CA SER A 133 -8.01 -9.46 -2.24
C SER A 133 -8.66 -10.26 -3.38
N ALA A 134 -8.11 -10.22 -4.59
CA ALA A 134 -8.63 -10.98 -5.73
C ALA A 134 -8.50 -12.50 -5.53
N ALA A 135 -7.36 -12.97 -5.00
CA ALA A 135 -7.13 -14.37 -4.70
C ALA A 135 -8.09 -14.88 -3.62
N ALA A 136 -8.32 -14.09 -2.56
CA ALA A 136 -9.29 -14.41 -1.52
C ALA A 136 -10.73 -14.49 -2.07
N ALA A 137 -11.12 -13.55 -2.94
CA ALA A 137 -12.43 -13.58 -3.60
C ALA A 137 -12.60 -14.82 -4.50
N ALA A 138 -11.57 -15.17 -5.28
CA ALA A 138 -11.58 -16.37 -6.11
C ALA A 138 -11.66 -17.65 -5.28
N ALA A 139 -10.92 -17.74 -4.16
CA ALA A 139 -10.98 -18.86 -3.24
C ALA A 139 -12.37 -18.99 -2.58
N ALA A 140 -12.97 -17.87 -2.17
CA ALA A 140 -14.33 -17.85 -1.62
C ALA A 140 -15.38 -18.30 -2.67
N ALA A 141 -15.25 -17.85 -3.91
CA ALA A 141 -16.12 -18.28 -5.00
C ALA A 141 -15.96 -19.78 -5.31
N ALA A 142 -14.73 -20.29 -5.33
CA ALA A 142 -14.46 -21.71 -5.50
C ALA A 142 -15.02 -22.55 -4.35
N ALA A 143 -14.89 -22.09 -3.10
CA ALA A 143 -15.48 -22.76 -1.94
C ALA A 143 -17.01 -22.76 -2.00
N ALA A 144 -17.64 -21.67 -2.44
CA ALA A 144 -19.09 -21.60 -2.64
C ALA A 144 -19.56 -22.53 -3.77
N ALA A 145 -18.81 -22.61 -4.88
CA ALA A 145 -19.09 -23.54 -5.96
C ALA A 145 -18.93 -25.00 -5.53
N ALA A 146 -17.90 -25.31 -4.73
CA ALA A 146 -17.69 -26.64 -4.16
C ALA A 146 -18.79 -27.02 -3.15
N ALA A 147 -19.28 -26.07 -2.35
CA ALA A 147 -20.41 -26.28 -1.45
C ALA A 147 -21.75 -26.46 -2.20
N ALA A 148 -21.86 -25.96 -3.43
CA ALA A 148 -23.03 -26.14 -4.30
C ALA A 148 -22.96 -27.40 -5.18
N ALA A 149 -21.79 -28.04 -5.27
CA ALA A 149 -21.56 -29.24 -6.08
C ALA A 149 -21.22 -30.44 -5.18
N GLU A 150 -22.23 -31.18 -4.74
CA GLU A 150 -22.03 -32.55 -4.25
C GLU A 150 -21.73 -33.50 -5.44
N ASP A 151 -20.54 -33.42 -6.06
CA ASP A 151 -19.96 -34.54 -6.85
C ASP A 151 -18.45 -34.34 -7.10
N PRO A 152 -17.54 -35.23 -6.66
CA PRO A 152 -16.11 -34.96 -6.62
C PRO A 152 -15.38 -35.48 -7.85
N LYS A 153 -15.07 -34.61 -8.83
CA LYS A 153 -13.95 -34.84 -9.76
C LYS A 153 -13.56 -33.56 -10.52
N ASN A 154 -12.71 -32.74 -9.93
CA ASN A 154 -11.56 -32.11 -10.60
C ASN A 154 -10.80 -31.20 -9.61
N PRO A 155 -9.46 -31.30 -9.52
CA PRO A 155 -8.66 -30.35 -8.76
C PRO A 155 -8.52 -29.02 -9.53
N PRO A 156 -8.44 -27.87 -8.82
CA PRO A 156 -8.24 -26.57 -9.47
C PRO A 156 -6.80 -26.41 -10.01
N PRO A 157 -6.61 -25.64 -11.09
CA PRO A 157 -5.30 -25.45 -11.72
C PRO A 157 -4.33 -24.66 -10.82
N GLY A 158 -3.05 -24.99 -10.93
CA GLY A 158 -1.94 -24.43 -10.15
C GLY A 158 -1.75 -22.92 -10.32
N GLN A 159 -1.50 -22.25 -9.19
CA GLN A 159 -1.22 -20.82 -9.11
C GLN A 159 0.21 -20.52 -9.59
N GLY A 160 0.35 -20.21 -10.88
CA GLY A 160 1.54 -19.52 -11.39
C GLY A 160 1.40 -18.02 -11.14
N GLY A 161 1.95 -17.52 -10.03
CA GLY A 161 2.01 -16.08 -9.78
C GLY A 161 3.04 -15.43 -10.72
N VAL A 162 2.60 -14.50 -11.57
CA VAL A 162 3.52 -13.66 -12.37
C VAL A 162 4.10 -12.58 -11.46
N ASP A 163 5.41 -12.48 -11.32
CA ASP A 163 6.05 -11.42 -10.54
C ASP A 163 5.57 -10.03 -11.01
N ILE A 164 5.20 -9.16 -10.07
CA ILE A 164 4.82 -7.77 -10.40
C ILE A 164 6.10 -6.97 -10.45
N VAL A 165 6.35 -6.35 -11.58
CA VAL A 165 7.46 -5.40 -11.75
C VAL A 165 6.92 -4.07 -12.24
N THR A 166 7.53 -2.98 -11.78
CA THR A 166 7.20 -1.63 -12.23
C THR A 166 7.62 -1.46 -13.70
N ALA A 167 6.64 -1.30 -14.60
CA ALA A 167 6.90 -1.02 -16.01
C ALA A 167 7.20 0.47 -16.25
N SER A 168 6.51 1.37 -15.53
CA SER A 168 6.66 2.81 -15.64
C SER A 168 6.20 3.51 -14.37
N LEU A 169 6.86 4.63 -14.04
CA LEU A 169 6.46 5.51 -12.95
C LEU A 169 6.66 6.97 -13.38
N THR A 170 5.59 7.76 -13.30
CA THR A 170 5.63 9.22 -13.52
C THR A 170 5.38 9.92 -12.20
N VAL A 171 6.26 10.87 -11.83
CA VAL A 171 6.18 11.60 -10.56
C VAL A 171 6.28 13.09 -10.83
N ASP A 172 5.21 13.81 -10.50
CA ASP A 172 5.17 15.27 -10.58
C ASP A 172 5.48 15.89 -9.21
N PHE A 173 6.56 16.68 -9.16
CA PHE A 173 7.01 17.32 -7.92
C PHE A 173 6.35 18.69 -7.72
N VAL A 174 5.32 18.74 -6.88
CA VAL A 174 4.54 19.97 -6.65
C VAL A 174 5.07 20.79 -5.47
N ARG A 175 5.69 20.16 -4.47
CA ARG A 175 6.28 20.82 -3.31
C ARG A 175 7.45 20.00 -2.78
N ARG A 176 8.43 20.68 -2.19
CA ARG A 176 9.53 20.03 -1.48
C ARG A 176 9.03 19.17 -0.33
N VAL A 177 9.67 18.01 -0.12
CA VAL A 177 9.46 17.15 1.05
C VAL A 177 10.50 17.51 2.09
N VAL A 178 10.06 18.05 3.23
CA VAL A 178 10.94 18.53 4.31
C VAL A 178 11.49 17.36 5.12
N THR A 179 12.75 17.46 5.51
CA THR A 179 13.45 16.48 6.36
C THR A 179 14.14 17.17 7.55
N PRO A 180 14.20 16.53 8.73
CA PRO A 180 13.50 15.30 9.07
C PRO A 180 11.99 15.52 9.15
N GLY A 181 11.20 14.47 8.92
CA GLY A 181 9.74 14.59 8.90
C GLY A 181 9.04 13.27 8.60
N VAL A 182 7.71 13.25 8.71
CA VAL A 182 6.90 12.08 8.39
C VAL A 182 5.98 12.42 7.23
N VAL A 183 5.92 11.54 6.24
CA VAL A 183 5.05 11.66 5.09
C VAL A 183 4.13 10.45 4.97
N VAL A 184 2.97 10.65 4.35
CA VAL A 184 2.08 9.58 3.94
C VAL A 184 1.96 9.57 2.42
N VAL A 185 2.24 8.43 1.80
CA VAL A 185 1.95 8.17 0.39
C VAL A 185 0.62 7.43 0.35
N ARG A 186 -0.29 7.85 -0.53
CA ARG A 186 -1.62 7.26 -0.69
C ARG A 186 -1.79 6.81 -2.14
N VAL A 187 -2.23 5.57 -2.32
CA VAL A 187 -2.43 4.90 -3.60
C VAL A 187 -3.82 4.29 -3.62
N TRP A 188 -4.55 4.46 -4.71
CA TRP A 188 -5.89 3.92 -4.93
C TRP A 188 -6.17 3.81 -6.43
#